data_AF-A0A2V6DHM3-F1
#
_entry.id   AF-A0A2V6DHM3-F1
#
_cell.length_a   1.000
_cell.length_b   1.000
_cell.length_c   1.000
_cell.angle_alpha   90.00
_cell.angle_beta   90.00
_cell.angle_gamma   90.00
#
_symmetry.space_group_name_H-M   'P 1'
#
loop_
_entity.id
_entity.type
_entity.pdbx_description
1 polymer ?
#
loop_
_entity_poly.entity_id
_entity_poly.type
_entity_poly.pdbx_seq_one_letter_code
_entity_poly.pdbx_strand_id
1 'polypeptide(L)'
;MLTAADLTQADRMGRDGTPSGCGGKACPGGIGTPGTRFFKTFNFTNIAAAPACITVTINAALGGAGDIESAAYLGSYDPTNLCLNYLGDSGVVGLGTTLGSVSYSFVVPANSTFVVVVNTTGTTTSSTFSGTVSGFFDNTPGPGPCP
;
A
#
# COMPACT_ATOMS: atom_id res chain seq x y z
N MET A 1 5.95 -9.44 8.84
CA MET A 1 5.42 -10.53 7.99
C MET A 1 3.93 -10.68 8.26
N LEU A 2 3.20 -11.27 7.32
CA LEU A 2 1.81 -11.68 7.45
C LEU A 2 1.72 -13.10 8.00
N THR A 3 0.77 -13.35 8.90
CA THR A 3 0.57 -14.64 9.56
C THR A 3 -0.91 -15.00 9.64
N ALA A 4 -1.23 -16.20 10.10
CA ALA A 4 -2.62 -16.65 10.27
C ALA A 4 -3.42 -15.91 11.35
N ALA A 5 -2.77 -15.06 12.15
CA ALA A 5 -3.45 -14.18 13.10
C ALA A 5 -3.94 -12.86 12.46
N ASP A 6 -3.55 -12.60 11.21
CA ASP A 6 -3.95 -11.40 10.48
C ASP A 6 -5.33 -11.55 9.84
N LEU A 7 -5.90 -10.41 9.44
CA LEU A 7 -7.20 -10.36 8.76
C LEU A 7 -7.15 -11.10 7.42
N THR A 8 -8.31 -11.56 6.96
CA THR A 8 -8.42 -12.35 5.73
C THR A 8 -9.30 -11.70 4.68
N GLN A 9 -8.88 -11.81 3.43
CA GLN A 9 -9.67 -11.43 2.25
C GLN A 9 -9.71 -12.60 1.27
N ALA A 10 -10.76 -12.66 0.45
CA ALA A 10 -11.04 -13.79 -0.45
C ALA A 10 -10.40 -13.65 -1.84
N ASP A 11 -10.07 -12.43 -2.26
CA ASP A 11 -9.41 -12.15 -3.52
C ASP A 11 -8.23 -11.19 -3.29
N ARG A 12 -7.45 -10.92 -4.33
CA ARG A 12 -6.31 -10.00 -4.28
C ARG A 12 -6.28 -9.13 -5.52
N MET A 13 -5.52 -8.04 -5.48
CA MET A 13 -5.47 -7.08 -6.57
C MET A 13 -4.72 -7.66 -7.79
N GLY A 14 -5.18 -7.32 -8.98
CA GLY A 14 -4.47 -7.53 -10.23
C GLY A 14 -3.15 -6.76 -10.25
N ARG A 15 -2.13 -7.34 -10.88
CA ARG A 15 -0.78 -6.74 -10.94
C ARG A 15 -0.39 -6.61 -12.40
N ASP A 16 -0.23 -5.38 -12.84
CA ASP A 16 0.03 -4.99 -14.24
C ASP A 16 1.51 -4.67 -14.50
N GLY A 17 2.37 -4.86 -13.51
CA GLY A 17 3.80 -4.55 -13.56
C GLY A 17 4.13 -3.08 -13.36
N THR A 18 3.14 -2.21 -13.12
CA THR A 18 3.34 -0.76 -13.06
C THR A 18 2.91 -0.20 -11.70
N PRO A 19 3.84 0.23 -10.85
CA PRO A 19 3.51 0.96 -9.63
C PRO A 19 2.73 2.24 -9.94
N SER A 20 1.79 2.61 -9.08
CA SER A 20 1.03 3.85 -9.23
C SER A 20 1.89 5.09 -9.05
N GLY A 21 1.50 6.17 -9.73
CA GLY A 21 2.05 7.50 -9.52
C GLY A 21 0.96 8.52 -9.16
N CYS A 22 1.36 9.71 -8.71
CA CYS A 22 0.42 10.79 -8.38
C CYS A 22 -0.38 11.36 -9.56
N GLY A 23 -0.12 10.89 -10.79
CA GLY A 23 -1.03 11.09 -11.93
C GLY A 23 -2.32 10.26 -11.83
N GLY A 24 -2.43 9.39 -10.83
CA GLY A 24 -3.50 8.42 -10.66
C GLY A 24 -3.24 7.14 -11.44
N LYS A 25 -3.92 6.06 -11.04
CA LYS A 25 -3.95 4.77 -11.73
C LYS A 25 -5.38 4.24 -11.71
N ALA A 26 -5.81 3.60 -12.79
CA ALA A 26 -7.08 2.88 -12.78
C ALA A 26 -6.94 1.62 -11.92
N CYS A 27 -7.96 1.31 -11.12
CA CYS A 27 -7.95 0.07 -10.32
C CYS A 27 -7.78 -1.14 -11.24
N PRO A 28 -6.76 -2.01 -11.03
CA PRO A 28 -6.58 -3.22 -11.84
C PRO A 28 -7.70 -4.25 -11.68
N GLY A 29 -8.56 -4.11 -10.66
CA GLY A 29 -9.56 -5.10 -10.29
C GLY A 29 -8.99 -6.22 -9.43
N GLY A 30 -9.89 -7.00 -8.82
CA GLY A 30 -9.53 -8.31 -8.27
C GLY A 30 -9.26 -9.32 -9.38
N ILE A 31 -8.45 -10.33 -9.10
CA ILE A 31 -8.17 -11.38 -10.10
C ILE A 31 -9.28 -12.44 -10.19
N GLY A 32 -10.30 -12.36 -9.33
CA GLY A 32 -11.44 -13.26 -9.33
C GLY A 32 -11.10 -14.70 -8.93
N THR A 33 -9.99 -14.90 -8.20
CA THR A 33 -9.58 -16.23 -7.74
C THR A 33 -9.85 -16.37 -6.24
N PRO A 34 -10.87 -17.15 -5.84
CA PRO A 34 -11.16 -17.37 -4.42
C PRO A 34 -9.97 -18.00 -3.70
N GLY A 35 -9.60 -17.46 -2.55
CA GLY A 35 -8.61 -18.04 -1.67
C GLY A 35 -8.33 -17.16 -0.46
N THR A 36 -7.92 -17.78 0.65
CA THR A 36 -7.54 -17.03 1.85
C THR A 36 -6.23 -16.30 1.62
N ARG A 37 -6.28 -14.97 1.72
CA ARG A 37 -5.12 -14.08 1.72
C ARG A 37 -5.07 -13.35 3.06
N PHE A 38 -3.91 -13.33 3.70
CA PHE A 38 -3.76 -12.54 4.93
C PHE A 38 -3.40 -11.11 4.57
N PHE A 39 -3.95 -10.15 5.30
CA PHE A 39 -3.63 -8.73 5.10
C PHE A 39 -3.50 -7.96 6.42
N LYS A 40 -2.72 -6.89 6.35
CA LYS A 40 -2.60 -5.87 7.41
C LYS A 40 -2.97 -4.51 6.82
N THR A 41 -3.59 -3.68 7.65
CA THR A 41 -3.96 -2.30 7.33
C THR A 41 -3.14 -1.33 8.17
N PHE A 42 -2.69 -0.25 7.55
CA PHE A 42 -1.98 0.85 8.20
C PHE A 42 -2.70 2.15 7.86
N ASN A 43 -3.19 2.85 8.88
CA ASN A 43 -4.00 4.06 8.70
C ASN A 43 -3.13 5.30 8.85
N PHE A 44 -3.33 6.27 7.97
CA PHE A 44 -2.62 7.54 7.94
C PHE A 44 -3.58 8.69 7.65
N THR A 45 -3.14 9.92 7.93
CA THR A 45 -3.92 11.14 7.70
C THR A 45 -3.07 12.18 7.01
N ASN A 46 -3.57 12.72 5.89
CA ASN A 46 -3.02 13.96 5.34
C ASN A 46 -3.62 15.14 6.11
N ILE A 47 -2.89 15.64 7.11
CA ILE A 47 -3.30 16.78 7.94
C ILE A 47 -3.08 18.15 7.26
N ALA A 48 -2.57 18.16 6.03
CA ALA A 48 -2.33 19.41 5.32
C ALA A 48 -3.63 20.04 4.83
N ALA A 49 -3.59 21.36 4.66
CA ALA A 49 -4.67 22.13 4.06
C ALA A 49 -4.75 22.00 2.52
N ALA A 50 -3.86 21.21 1.91
CA ALA A 50 -3.81 20.98 0.47
C ALA A 50 -3.69 19.48 0.15
N PRO A 51 -4.10 19.05 -1.06
CA PRO A 51 -3.81 17.71 -1.54
C PRO A 51 -2.31 17.42 -1.54
N ALA A 52 -1.93 16.22 -1.10
CA ALA A 52 -0.54 15.79 -1.00
C ALA A 52 -0.30 14.56 -1.88
N CYS A 53 0.85 14.55 -2.57
CA CYS A 53 1.35 13.38 -3.29
C CYS A 53 2.09 12.48 -2.29
N ILE A 54 1.39 11.46 -1.78
CA ILE A 54 1.92 10.53 -0.80
C ILE A 54 2.70 9.44 -1.53
N THR A 55 3.89 9.11 -1.03
CA THR A 55 4.71 8.01 -1.53
C THR A 55 4.82 6.92 -0.46
N VAL A 56 4.47 5.70 -0.83
CA VAL A 56 4.64 4.51 0.00
C VAL A 56 5.81 3.71 -0.57
N THR A 57 6.76 3.36 0.29
CA THR A 57 7.85 2.45 -0.05
C THR A 57 7.76 1.22 0.84
N ILE A 58 7.70 0.04 0.23
CA ILE A 58 7.69 -1.24 0.92
C ILE A 58 9.02 -1.93 0.66
N ASN A 59 9.72 -2.30 1.72
CA ASN A 59 10.92 -3.12 1.68
C ASN A 59 10.57 -4.52 2.17
N ALA A 60 10.88 -5.54 1.39
CA ALA A 60 10.64 -6.92 1.73
C ALA A 60 11.96 -7.70 1.71
N ALA A 61 12.16 -8.59 2.68
CA ALA A 61 13.34 -9.45 2.70
C ALA A 61 13.34 -10.34 1.46
N LEU A 62 14.39 -10.20 0.62
CA LEU A 62 14.54 -10.92 -0.63
C LEU A 62 14.71 -12.43 -0.40
N GLY A 63 14.14 -13.26 -1.28
CA GLY A 63 14.21 -14.72 -1.17
C GLY A 63 13.36 -15.31 -0.04
N GLY A 64 12.36 -14.56 0.46
CA GLY A 64 11.49 -15.05 1.52
C GLY A 64 10.39 -16.00 1.04
N ALA A 65 9.56 -16.45 1.98
CA ALA A 65 8.64 -17.57 1.82
C ALA A 65 7.38 -17.28 0.97
N GLY A 66 7.15 -16.04 0.54
CA GLY A 66 5.98 -15.67 -0.23
C GLY A 66 5.96 -14.21 -0.65
N ASP A 67 5.38 -13.98 -1.81
CA ASP A 67 5.24 -12.68 -2.46
C ASP A 67 4.10 -11.87 -1.82
N ILE A 68 4.35 -10.57 -1.60
CA ILE A 68 3.38 -9.63 -1.05
C ILE A 68 3.00 -8.57 -2.08
N GLU A 69 1.82 -8.01 -1.93
CA GLU A 69 1.41 -6.83 -2.69
C GLU A 69 0.90 -5.75 -1.74
N SER A 70 0.88 -4.51 -2.20
CA SER A 70 0.39 -3.39 -1.40
C SER A 70 -0.46 -2.44 -2.24
N ALA A 71 -1.56 -1.97 -1.65
CA ALA A 71 -2.49 -1.03 -2.23
C ALA A 71 -2.92 0.02 -1.20
N ALA A 72 -3.29 1.21 -1.66
CA ALA A 72 -3.76 2.31 -0.84
C ALA A 72 -5.19 2.73 -1.21
N TYR A 73 -5.95 3.11 -0.19
CA TYR A 73 -7.37 3.43 -0.29
C TYR A 73 -7.70 4.72 0.48
N LEU A 74 -8.58 5.55 -0.07
CA LEU A 74 -9.06 6.75 0.59
C LEU A 74 -10.08 6.40 1.68
N GLY A 75 -9.91 6.94 2.89
CA GLY A 75 -10.83 6.74 4.00
C GLY A 75 -10.75 5.34 4.62
N SER A 76 -11.27 4.33 3.91
CA SER A 76 -11.42 2.95 4.38
C SER A 76 -11.11 1.93 3.29
N TYR A 77 -10.73 0.73 3.73
CA TYR A 77 -10.55 -0.45 2.89
C TYR A 77 -11.74 -1.41 3.05
N ASP A 78 -12.27 -1.92 1.92
CA ASP A 78 -13.29 -2.97 1.88
C ASP A 78 -12.72 -4.23 1.22
N PRO A 79 -12.46 -5.32 1.97
CA PRO A 79 -11.89 -6.55 1.42
C PRO A 79 -12.84 -7.31 0.48
N THR A 80 -14.11 -6.90 0.39
CA THR A 80 -15.10 -7.47 -0.55
C THR A 80 -15.18 -6.69 -1.86
N ASN A 81 -14.65 -5.46 -1.90
CA ASN A 81 -14.60 -4.62 -3.09
C ASN A 81 -13.25 -3.89 -3.20
N LEU A 82 -12.28 -4.56 -3.83
CA LEU A 82 -10.90 -4.09 -3.95
C LEU A 82 -10.72 -2.80 -4.78
N CYS A 83 -11.76 -2.32 -5.46
CA CYS A 83 -11.69 -1.04 -6.20
C CYS A 83 -12.41 0.10 -5.49
N LEU A 84 -13.15 -0.18 -4.41
CA LEU A 84 -13.79 0.87 -3.64
C LEU A 84 -12.72 1.76 -2.99
N ASN A 85 -12.80 3.07 -3.23
CA ASN A 85 -11.86 4.08 -2.72
C ASN A 85 -10.39 3.90 -3.12
N TYR A 86 -10.09 3.13 -4.16
CA TYR A 86 -8.73 2.87 -4.60
C TYR A 86 -7.96 4.16 -4.96
N LEU A 87 -6.72 4.28 -4.48
CA LEU A 87 -5.81 5.40 -4.76
C LEU A 87 -4.58 5.00 -5.58
N GLY A 88 -4.07 3.79 -5.36
CA GLY A 88 -2.85 3.30 -6.01
C GLY A 88 -2.36 1.99 -5.41
N ASP A 89 -1.52 1.26 -6.14
CA ASP A 89 -0.89 0.02 -5.73
C ASP A 89 0.55 -0.13 -6.23
N SER A 90 1.24 -1.13 -5.68
CA SER A 90 2.61 -1.47 -6.01
C SER A 90 2.76 -2.07 -7.41
N GLY A 91 1.74 -2.71 -7.98
CA GLY A 91 1.69 -3.23 -9.36
C GLY A 91 2.62 -4.39 -9.69
N VAL A 92 3.62 -4.66 -8.84
CA VAL A 92 4.74 -5.57 -9.13
C VAL A 92 4.51 -7.00 -8.66
N VAL A 93 5.14 -7.94 -9.36
CA VAL A 93 5.22 -9.35 -8.99
C VAL A 93 6.56 -9.65 -8.30
N GLY A 94 6.52 -10.51 -7.29
CA GLY A 94 7.71 -11.05 -6.64
C GLY A 94 8.30 -10.18 -5.54
N LEU A 95 7.55 -9.23 -4.98
CA LEU A 95 8.01 -8.43 -3.85
C LEU A 95 8.19 -9.33 -2.61
N GLY A 96 9.42 -9.44 -2.16
CA GLY A 96 9.86 -10.35 -1.11
C GLY A 96 10.39 -11.69 -1.61
N THR A 97 10.20 -12.06 -2.88
CA THR A 97 10.78 -13.29 -3.45
C THR A 97 11.91 -12.95 -4.42
N THR A 98 11.62 -12.19 -5.47
CA THR A 98 12.58 -11.77 -6.52
C THR A 98 12.87 -10.27 -6.51
N LEU A 99 12.05 -9.46 -5.84
CA LEU A 99 12.20 -8.01 -5.70
C LEU A 99 12.27 -7.63 -4.22
N GLY A 100 13.28 -6.86 -3.82
CA GLY A 100 13.48 -6.49 -2.41
C GLY A 100 12.77 -5.21 -1.97
N SER A 101 12.33 -4.37 -2.91
CA SER A 101 11.70 -3.09 -2.60
C SER A 101 10.87 -2.57 -3.76
N VAL A 102 9.81 -1.82 -3.46
CA VAL A 102 9.01 -1.08 -4.44
C VAL A 102 8.44 0.19 -3.81
N SER A 103 8.31 1.23 -4.64
CA SER A 103 7.63 2.47 -4.27
C SER A 103 6.48 2.74 -5.22
N TYR A 104 5.38 3.27 -4.68
CA TYR A 104 4.26 3.78 -5.45
C TYR A 104 3.72 5.05 -4.79
N SER A 105 3.06 5.90 -5.56
CA SER A 105 2.52 7.16 -5.07
C SER A 105 1.11 7.44 -5.56
N PHE A 106 0.40 8.28 -4.80
CA PHE A 106 -1.00 8.64 -5.03
C PHE A 106 -1.34 9.96 -4.36
N VAL A 107 -2.38 10.64 -4.83
CA VAL A 107 -2.83 11.92 -4.25
C VAL A 107 -3.86 11.66 -3.16
N VAL A 108 -3.63 12.24 -1.99
CA VAL A 108 -4.61 12.26 -0.89
C VAL A 108 -5.12 13.69 -0.72
N PRO A 109 -6.45 13.94 -0.73
CA PRO A 109 -7.00 15.26 -0.47
C PRO A 109 -6.59 15.84 0.89
N ALA A 110 -6.77 17.15 1.05
CA ALA A 110 -6.55 17.83 2.32
C ALA A 110 -7.42 17.22 3.43
N ASN A 111 -6.90 17.19 4.66
CA ASN A 111 -7.61 16.72 5.87
C ASN A 111 -8.32 15.36 5.72
N SER A 112 -7.74 14.45 4.93
CA SER A 112 -8.34 13.15 4.62
C SER A 112 -7.48 12.00 5.13
N THR A 113 -8.14 10.93 5.56
CA THR A 113 -7.47 9.68 5.95
C THR A 113 -7.28 8.78 4.74
N PHE A 114 -6.29 7.90 4.82
CA PHE A 114 -6.10 6.82 3.85
C PHE A 114 -5.53 5.59 4.56
N VAL A 115 -5.75 4.44 3.93
CA VAL A 115 -5.33 3.13 4.43
C VAL A 115 -4.36 2.53 3.44
N VAL A 116 -3.19 2.11 3.91
CA VAL A 116 -2.28 1.24 3.17
C VAL A 116 -2.54 -0.19 3.59
N VAL A 117 -2.80 -1.06 2.63
CA VAL A 117 -3.00 -2.48 2.82
C VAL A 117 -1.78 -3.21 2.26
N VAL A 118 -1.28 -4.19 3.01
CA VAL A 118 -0.28 -5.14 2.53
C VAL A 118 -0.86 -6.53 2.71
N ASN A 119 -0.92 -7.32 1.65
CA ASN A 119 -1.53 -8.65 1.67
C ASN A 119 -0.64 -9.71 1.02
N THR A 120 -0.87 -10.96 1.42
CA THR A 120 -0.26 -12.11 0.76
C THR A 120 -0.89 -12.28 -0.61
N THR A 121 -0.10 -12.84 -1.52
CA THR A 121 -0.55 -13.15 -2.87
C THR A 121 -0.99 -14.62 -2.94
N GLY A 122 -0.50 -15.42 -3.89
CA GLY A 122 -0.93 -16.81 -4.13
C GLY A 122 -0.79 -17.76 -2.92
N THR A 123 -0.06 -17.37 -1.87
CA THR A 123 0.24 -18.16 -0.68
C THR A 123 -0.37 -17.55 0.59
N THR A 124 -0.35 -18.32 1.68
CA THR A 124 -0.66 -17.87 3.04
C THR A 124 0.59 -17.47 3.83
N THR A 125 1.76 -17.52 3.19
CA THR A 125 3.06 -17.08 3.69
C THR A 125 3.50 -15.77 3.03
N SER A 126 4.34 -15.00 3.71
CA SER A 126 4.96 -13.78 3.17
C SER A 126 6.40 -13.64 3.64
N SER A 127 7.22 -12.92 2.88
CA SER A 127 8.47 -12.37 3.39
C SER A 127 8.24 -11.40 4.55
N THR A 128 9.27 -11.20 5.39
CA THR A 128 9.27 -10.08 6.33
C THR A 128 9.32 -8.78 5.53
N PHE A 129 8.60 -7.76 6.00
CA PHE A 129 8.56 -6.48 5.32
C PHE A 129 8.51 -5.34 6.34
N SER A 130 8.98 -4.20 5.88
CA SER A 130 8.87 -2.89 6.51
C SER A 130 8.49 -1.88 5.44
N GLY A 131 8.16 -0.66 5.84
CA GLY A 131 7.86 0.38 4.87
C GLY A 131 7.95 1.76 5.47
N THR A 132 8.01 2.74 4.58
CA THR A 132 7.95 4.16 4.91
C THR A 132 6.85 4.81 4.09
N VAL A 133 6.22 5.82 4.68
CA VAL A 133 5.24 6.67 4.01
C VAL A 133 5.74 8.10 4.12
N SER A 134 5.87 8.78 2.98
CA SER A 134 6.39 10.14 2.88
C SER A 134 5.50 10.99 1.97
N GLY A 135 5.83 12.27 1.82
CA GLY A 135 5.02 13.24 1.06
C GLY A 135 3.96 13.95 1.91
N PHE A 136 3.92 13.68 3.22
CA PHE A 136 3.21 14.53 4.17
C PHE A 136 3.85 15.92 4.20
N PHE A 137 3.03 16.96 4.32
CA PHE A 137 3.53 18.28 4.65
C PHE A 137 4.06 18.28 6.08
N ASP A 138 5.28 18.77 6.27
CA ASP A 138 5.83 19.01 7.58
C ASP A 138 5.24 20.31 8.15
N ASN A 139 4.37 20.16 9.14
CA ASN A 139 3.79 21.30 9.87
C ASN A 139 4.58 21.63 11.14
N THR A 140 5.71 20.97 11.40
CA THR A 140 6.57 21.35 12.52
C THR A 140 7.22 22.70 12.21
N PRO A 141 7.02 23.73 13.05
CA PRO A 141 7.77 24.97 12.89
C PRO A 141 9.27 24.64 12.93
N GLY A 142 10.01 25.09 11.91
CA GLY A 142 11.47 24.95 11.89
C GLY A 142 12.10 25.64 13.12
N PRO A 143 13.40 25.42 13.39
CA PRO A 143 14.08 25.83 14.63
C PRO A 143 14.21 27.36 14.85
N GLY A 144 13.39 28.18 14.20
CA GLY A 144 13.45 29.64 14.22
C GLY A 144 14.25 30.20 13.04
N PRO A 145 14.29 31.54 12.88
CA PRO A 145 15.12 32.18 11.87
C PRO A 145 16.59 31.77 12.02
N CYS A 146 17.27 31.53 10.90
CA CYS A 146 18.72 31.33 10.88
C CYS A 146 19.40 32.59 11.45
N PRO A 147 20.30 32.45 12.45
CA PRO A 147 21.02 33.60 13.03
C PRO A 147 22.00 34.25 12.04
#